data_AF-A0AAW0VHJ0-F1
#
_entry.id   AF-A0AAW0VHJ0-F1
#
_cell.length_a   1.000
_cell.length_b   1.000
_cell.length_c   1.000
_cell.angle_alpha   90.00
_cell.angle_beta   90.00
_cell.angle_gamma   90.00
#
_symmetry.space_group_name_H-M   'P 1'
#
loop_
_entity.id
_entity.type
_entity.pdbx_description
1 polymer ?
#
loop_
_entity_poly.entity_id
_entity_poly.type
_entity_poly.pdbx_seq_one_letter_code
_entity_poly.pdbx_strand_id
1 'polypeptide(L)'
;MPSSEEFKAQGNKAFAIKKYQEAADLYSSAIALDRSNPVLYSNRAQCHIHLRDWIRASNDVEVGLRLQPADKIKVKLLFRKGLTAKGLGNIEMAKRAFKDALQLDPENLAAANELEQVQPKKLKREGFVHREPRKISIEVVDELPSEILEQIRGEPAPPSSTKTLEATSADVNAVADELFRGRKNKSKDEVHNSKQETPFVERPTMHYLKTLKSLPPERKHNGYKVVLDLSSSQLDEMFAFSGIESDFFEFFLEASVHFLKNHTEYTSEQILDKLEYITRFKRYNLTAQLTPDDLIQNFIDALDRYGVSAHARGKQLLAR
;
A
#
# COMPACT_ATOMS: atom_id res chain seq x y z
N MET A 1 -31.14 -6.46 31.59
CA MET A 1 -30.26 -6.08 30.46
C MET A 1 -28.93 -5.61 31.05
N PRO A 2 -27.78 -6.00 30.47
CA PRO A 2 -26.48 -5.46 30.89
C PRO A 2 -26.37 -3.95 30.62
N SER A 3 -25.64 -3.23 31.46
CA SER A 3 -25.46 -1.78 31.34
C SER A 3 -24.39 -1.37 30.31
N SER A 4 -24.36 -0.07 29.96
CA SER A 4 -23.31 0.50 29.10
C SER A 4 -21.91 0.30 29.70
N GLU A 5 -21.78 0.44 31.02
CA GLU A 5 -20.52 0.22 31.75
C GLU A 5 -20.09 -1.25 31.72
N GLU A 6 -21.02 -2.20 31.81
CA GLU A 6 -20.72 -3.63 31.63
C GLU A 6 -20.27 -3.95 30.20
N PHE A 7 -20.96 -3.45 29.17
CA PHE A 7 -20.53 -3.61 27.78
C PHE A 7 -19.16 -2.99 27.52
N LYS A 8 -18.89 -1.80 28.09
CA LYS A 8 -17.55 -1.17 28.06
C LYS A 8 -16.50 -2.03 28.75
N ALA A 9 -16.81 -2.62 29.90
CA ALA A 9 -15.90 -3.51 30.63
C ALA A 9 -15.65 -4.83 29.88
N GLN A 10 -16.65 -5.39 29.21
CA GLN A 10 -16.51 -6.54 28.32
C GLN A 10 -15.67 -6.18 27.09
N GLY A 11 -15.92 -5.03 26.46
CA GLY A 11 -15.12 -4.50 25.34
C GLY A 11 -13.66 -4.28 25.73
N ASN A 12 -13.38 -3.76 26.93
CA ASN A 12 -12.02 -3.63 27.46
C ASN A 12 -11.33 -5.00 27.61
N LYS A 13 -12.06 -6.04 28.07
CA LYS A 13 -11.53 -7.42 28.18
C LYS A 13 -11.25 -8.03 26.80
N ALA A 14 -12.20 -7.94 25.87
CA ALA A 14 -12.04 -8.40 24.48
C ALA A 14 -10.86 -7.70 23.78
N PHE A 15 -10.69 -6.40 24.04
CA PHE A 15 -9.57 -5.61 23.55
C PHE A 15 -8.21 -6.10 24.09
N ALA A 16 -8.12 -6.39 25.40
CA ALA A 16 -6.90 -6.90 26.02
C ALA A 16 -6.44 -8.25 25.44
N ILE A 17 -7.39 -9.12 25.07
CA ILE A 17 -7.11 -10.39 24.36
C ILE A 17 -7.00 -10.23 22.82
N LYS A 18 -6.81 -8.99 22.33
CA LYS A 18 -6.61 -8.62 20.91
C LYS A 18 -7.79 -8.97 19.98
N LYS A 19 -8.98 -9.27 20.49
CA LYS A 19 -10.19 -9.49 19.70
C LYS A 19 -10.84 -8.14 19.32
N TYR A 20 -10.20 -7.39 18.43
CA TYR A 20 -10.62 -6.01 18.13
C TYR A 20 -12.03 -5.89 17.52
N GLN A 21 -12.49 -6.88 16.74
CA GLN A 21 -13.86 -6.88 16.19
C GLN A 21 -14.90 -7.06 17.30
N GLU A 22 -14.80 -8.14 18.09
CA GLU A 22 -15.67 -8.41 19.24
C GLU A 22 -15.69 -7.21 20.23
N ALA A 23 -14.54 -6.57 20.45
CA ALA A 23 -14.46 -5.33 21.24
C ALA A 23 -15.23 -4.16 20.59
N ALA A 24 -15.11 -3.94 19.28
CA ALA A 24 -15.84 -2.89 18.56
C ALA A 24 -17.36 -3.10 18.60
N ASP A 25 -17.83 -4.35 18.53
CA ASP A 25 -19.25 -4.71 18.60
C ASP A 25 -19.80 -4.52 20.02
N LEU A 26 -19.02 -4.86 21.05
CA LEU A 26 -19.33 -4.58 22.46
C LEU A 26 -19.36 -3.07 22.76
N TYR A 27 -18.41 -2.28 22.24
CA TYR A 27 -18.47 -0.81 22.37
C TYR A 27 -19.64 -0.22 21.58
N SER A 28 -20.02 -0.79 20.44
CA SER A 28 -21.22 -0.37 19.70
C SER A 28 -22.50 -0.63 20.50
N SER A 29 -22.55 -1.74 21.24
CA SER A 29 -23.63 -2.07 22.18
C SER A 29 -23.69 -1.08 23.35
N ALA A 30 -22.52 -0.68 23.90
CA ALA A 30 -22.44 0.38 24.91
C ALA A 30 -22.93 1.74 24.36
N ILE A 31 -22.49 2.13 23.15
CA ILE A 31 -22.89 3.39 22.48
C ILE A 31 -24.40 3.42 22.19
N ALA A 32 -25.03 2.27 21.91
CA ALA A 32 -26.48 2.19 21.74
C ALA A 32 -27.27 2.52 23.01
N LEU A 33 -26.66 2.36 24.19
CA LEU A 33 -27.23 2.72 25.50
C LEU A 33 -26.79 4.14 25.95
N ASP A 34 -25.54 4.52 25.70
CA ASP A 34 -24.95 5.81 26.08
C ASP A 34 -24.26 6.48 24.88
N ARG A 35 -25.03 7.25 24.12
CA ARG A 35 -24.54 7.99 22.93
C ARG A 35 -23.71 9.22 23.28
N SER A 36 -23.79 9.66 24.53
CA SER A 36 -23.18 10.89 25.07
C SER A 36 -21.70 10.75 25.44
N ASN A 37 -21.18 9.53 25.51
CA ASN A 37 -19.93 9.25 26.20
C ASN A 37 -18.72 9.12 25.26
N PRO A 38 -17.83 10.13 25.19
CA PRO A 38 -16.71 10.15 24.25
C PRO A 38 -15.65 9.07 24.52
N VAL A 39 -15.65 8.45 25.71
CA VAL A 39 -14.74 7.33 26.02
C VAL A 39 -15.07 6.11 25.17
N LEU A 40 -16.36 5.85 24.92
CA LEU A 40 -16.80 4.70 24.12
C LEU A 40 -16.36 4.83 22.67
N TYR A 41 -16.56 6.01 22.06
CA TYR A 41 -16.07 6.29 20.70
C TYR A 41 -14.54 6.26 20.62
N SER A 42 -13.83 6.78 21.62
CA SER A 42 -12.36 6.68 21.69
C SER A 42 -11.88 5.22 21.74
N ASN A 43 -12.57 4.35 22.50
CA ASN A 43 -12.23 2.93 22.58
C ASN A 43 -12.62 2.16 21.31
N ARG A 44 -13.76 2.46 20.67
CA ARG A 44 -14.15 1.84 19.40
C ARG A 44 -13.22 2.27 18.25
N ALA A 45 -12.82 3.55 18.21
CA ALA A 45 -11.78 4.03 17.29
C ALA A 45 -10.43 3.30 17.45
N GLN A 46 -10.01 2.93 18.67
CA GLN A 46 -8.82 2.08 18.87
C GLN A 46 -8.96 0.72 18.17
N CYS A 47 -10.15 0.11 18.24
CA CYS A 47 -10.43 -1.17 17.62
C CYS A 47 -10.36 -1.07 16.10
N HIS A 48 -11.03 -0.06 15.52
CA HIS A 48 -10.98 0.20 14.08
C HIS A 48 -9.56 0.54 13.59
N ILE A 49 -8.75 1.28 14.37
CA ILE A 49 -7.31 1.50 14.09
C ILE A 49 -6.53 0.18 14.00
N HIS A 50 -6.73 -0.78 14.92
CA HIS A 50 -6.06 -2.09 14.84
C HIS A 50 -6.58 -2.97 13.70
N LEU A 51 -7.86 -2.84 13.34
CA LEU A 51 -8.46 -3.48 12.18
C LEU A 51 -8.08 -2.81 10.84
N ARG A 52 -7.37 -1.67 10.87
CA ARG A 52 -7.06 -0.79 9.73
C ARG A 52 -8.30 -0.22 9.02
N ASP A 53 -9.45 -0.19 9.70
CA ASP A 53 -10.65 0.50 9.23
C ASP A 53 -10.55 1.99 9.60
N TRP A 54 -9.76 2.72 8.80
CA TRP A 54 -9.50 4.13 9.04
C TRP A 54 -10.76 5.01 8.87
N ILE A 55 -11.73 4.56 8.07
CA ILE A 55 -12.96 5.32 7.79
C ILE A 55 -13.87 5.31 9.02
N ARG A 56 -14.14 4.14 9.61
CA ARG A 56 -14.92 4.05 10.85
C ARG A 56 -14.17 4.68 12.03
N ALA A 57 -12.85 4.53 12.10
CA ALA A 57 -12.03 5.20 13.10
C ALA A 57 -12.13 6.73 13.02
N SER A 58 -12.14 7.33 11.82
CA SER A 58 -12.23 8.79 11.65
C SER A 58 -13.59 9.31 12.11
N ASN A 59 -14.68 8.64 11.72
CA ASN A 59 -16.03 9.01 12.16
C ASN A 59 -16.18 8.93 13.69
N ASP A 60 -15.70 7.86 14.32
CA ASP A 60 -15.72 7.72 15.78
C ASP A 60 -14.91 8.81 16.49
N VAL A 61 -13.75 9.17 15.95
CA VAL A 61 -12.93 10.26 16.48
C VAL A 61 -13.65 11.61 16.36
N GLU A 62 -14.32 11.87 15.23
CA GLU A 62 -15.07 13.11 15.01
C GLU A 62 -16.36 13.20 15.84
N VAL A 63 -17.08 12.09 16.06
CA VAL A 63 -18.18 12.05 17.03
C VAL A 63 -17.64 12.27 18.45
N GLY A 64 -16.59 11.54 18.85
CA GLY A 64 -15.97 11.66 20.17
C GLY A 64 -15.45 13.07 20.48
N LEU A 65 -14.94 13.81 19.50
CA LEU A 65 -14.50 15.21 19.67
C LEU A 65 -15.68 16.20 19.70
N ARG A 66 -16.77 15.95 18.97
CA ARG A 66 -18.00 16.78 19.00
C ARG A 66 -18.70 16.74 20.38
N LEU A 67 -18.56 15.64 21.13
CA LEU A 67 -19.13 15.45 22.47
C LEU A 67 -18.39 16.22 23.60
N GLN A 68 -17.58 17.23 23.26
CA GLN A 68 -16.81 18.08 24.20
C GLN A 68 -16.09 17.30 25.32
N PRO A 69 -15.21 16.34 24.97
CA PRO A 69 -14.52 15.50 25.93
C PRO A 69 -13.58 16.31 26.85
N ALA A 70 -13.57 15.96 28.13
CA ALA A 70 -12.54 16.40 29.08
C ALA A 70 -11.13 16.08 28.57
N ASP A 71 -10.13 16.92 28.87
CA ASP A 71 -8.88 16.96 28.11
C ASP A 71 -8.12 15.62 28.07
N LYS A 72 -8.14 14.82 29.15
CA LYS A 72 -7.54 13.46 29.19
C LYS A 72 -8.13 12.48 28.16
N ILE A 73 -9.35 12.71 27.68
CA ILE A 73 -10.02 11.94 26.62
C ILE A 73 -9.86 12.63 25.25
N LYS A 74 -9.88 13.97 25.23
CA LYS A 74 -9.61 14.81 24.05
C LYS A 74 -8.22 14.56 23.48
N VAL A 75 -7.17 14.51 24.32
CA VAL A 75 -5.80 14.13 23.96
C VAL A 75 -5.77 12.76 23.26
N LYS A 76 -6.43 11.75 23.85
CA LYS A 76 -6.53 10.40 23.26
C LYS A 76 -7.24 10.42 21.91
N LEU A 77 -8.31 11.20 21.77
CA LEU A 77 -9.02 11.36 20.49
C LEU A 77 -8.19 12.11 19.43
N LEU A 78 -7.41 13.12 19.81
CA LEU A 78 -6.51 13.83 18.91
C LEU A 78 -5.33 12.95 18.46
N PHE A 79 -4.73 12.18 19.38
CA PHE A 79 -3.73 11.16 19.03
C PHE A 79 -4.29 10.11 18.06
N ARG A 80 -5.54 9.66 18.28
CA ARG A 80 -6.28 8.79 17.34
C ARG A 80 -6.55 9.44 15.99
N LYS A 81 -6.89 10.73 15.96
CA LYS A 81 -7.04 11.52 14.73
C LYS A 81 -5.74 11.53 13.94
N GLY A 82 -4.60 11.70 14.63
CA GLY A 82 -3.27 11.63 14.04
C GLY A 82 -2.96 10.27 13.41
N LEU A 83 -3.13 9.18 14.18
CA LEU A 83 -2.94 7.81 13.69
C LEU A 83 -3.86 7.47 12.50
N THR A 84 -5.12 7.90 12.57
CA THR A 84 -6.11 7.63 11.52
C THR A 84 -5.81 8.42 10.24
N ALA A 85 -5.47 9.70 10.36
CA ALA A 85 -5.05 10.51 9.22
C ALA A 85 -3.74 9.99 8.59
N LYS A 86 -2.80 9.48 9.40
CA LYS A 86 -1.59 8.78 8.93
C LYS A 86 -1.95 7.50 8.17
N GLY A 87 -2.91 6.72 8.66
CA GLY A 87 -3.44 5.53 7.97
C GLY A 87 -4.17 5.82 6.65
N LEU A 88 -4.85 6.97 6.56
CA LEU A 88 -5.47 7.51 5.34
C LEU A 88 -4.47 8.21 4.39
N GLY A 89 -3.17 8.25 4.72
CA GLY A 89 -2.16 8.97 3.93
C GLY A 89 -2.24 10.51 4.01
N ASN A 90 -3.15 11.08 4.80
CA ASN A 90 -3.27 12.53 5.00
C ASN A 90 -2.25 13.02 6.03
N ILE A 91 -0.99 13.06 5.58
CA ILE A 91 0.19 13.47 6.36
C ILE A 91 0.02 14.85 7.02
N GLU A 92 -0.54 15.85 6.35
CA GLU A 92 -0.72 17.19 6.95
C GLU A 92 -1.79 17.23 8.04
N MET A 93 -2.90 16.50 7.88
CA MET A 93 -3.91 16.36 8.93
C MET A 93 -3.37 15.57 10.13
N ALA A 94 -2.52 14.58 9.90
CA ALA A 94 -1.83 13.85 10.96
C ALA A 94 -0.89 14.76 11.78
N LYS A 95 -0.07 15.58 11.11
CA LYS A 95 0.82 16.57 11.75
C LYS A 95 0.07 17.54 12.66
N ARG A 96 -1.09 18.03 12.20
CA ARG A 96 -1.94 18.94 12.99
C ARG A 96 -2.48 18.22 14.22
N ALA A 97 -3.15 17.08 14.04
CA ALA A 97 -3.73 16.32 15.13
C ALA A 97 -2.73 15.91 16.24
N PHE A 98 -1.48 15.54 15.89
CA PHE A 98 -0.45 15.25 16.89
C PHE A 98 0.07 16.54 17.59
N LYS A 99 0.16 17.68 16.89
CA LYS A 99 0.48 18.98 17.52
C LYS A 99 -0.63 19.43 18.46
N ASP A 100 -1.89 19.29 18.05
CA ASP A 100 -3.07 19.62 18.85
C ASP A 100 -3.12 18.76 20.14
N ALA A 101 -2.71 17.48 20.05
CA ALA A 101 -2.56 16.61 21.22
C ALA A 101 -1.43 17.09 22.16
N LEU A 102 -0.26 17.42 21.62
CA LEU A 102 0.90 17.91 22.39
C LEU A 102 0.70 19.31 23.01
N GLN A 103 -0.22 20.12 22.47
CA GLN A 103 -0.62 21.39 23.11
C GLN A 103 -1.45 21.18 24.38
N LEU A 104 -2.16 20.06 24.50
CA LEU A 104 -2.96 19.71 25.67
C LEU A 104 -2.21 18.79 26.65
N ASP A 105 -1.26 18.01 26.15
CA ASP A 105 -0.43 17.05 26.90
C ASP A 105 1.01 17.05 26.35
N PRO A 106 1.85 18.01 26.79
CA PRO A 106 3.23 18.13 26.28
C PRO A 106 4.15 16.96 26.64
N GLU A 107 3.80 16.18 27.67
CA GLU A 107 4.57 15.01 28.13
C GLU A 107 4.23 13.73 27.31
N ASN A 108 3.34 13.85 26.31
CA ASN A 108 2.88 12.71 25.51
C ASN A 108 3.94 12.19 24.52
N LEU A 109 4.89 11.41 25.03
CA LEU A 109 5.98 10.79 24.26
C LEU A 109 5.48 10.01 23.02
N ALA A 110 4.28 9.41 23.09
CA ALA A 110 3.68 8.71 21.95
C ALA A 110 3.30 9.68 20.81
N ALA A 111 2.64 10.80 21.13
CA ALA A 111 2.33 11.83 20.15
C ALA A 111 3.59 12.52 19.61
N ALA A 112 4.62 12.72 20.43
CA ALA A 112 5.91 13.26 20.00
C ALA A 112 6.63 12.33 19.00
N ASN A 113 6.73 11.04 19.31
CA ASN A 113 7.39 10.04 18.45
C ASN A 113 6.64 9.86 17.11
N GLU A 114 5.31 9.87 17.12
CA GLU A 114 4.50 9.84 15.90
C GLU A 114 4.65 11.13 15.08
N LEU A 115 4.74 12.30 15.73
CA LEU A 115 4.96 13.57 15.06
C LEU A 115 6.35 13.68 14.42
N GLU A 116 7.39 13.08 15.01
CA GLU A 116 8.73 13.00 14.39
C GLU A 116 8.75 12.06 13.18
N GLN A 117 8.10 10.89 13.25
CA GLN A 117 7.97 10.00 12.08
C GLN A 117 7.28 10.70 10.89
N VAL A 118 6.27 11.54 11.17
CA VAL A 118 5.45 12.21 10.15
C VAL A 118 6.07 13.56 9.71
N GLN A 119 6.96 14.14 10.52
CA GLN A 119 7.84 15.25 10.15
C GLN A 119 9.31 14.81 10.25
N PRO A 120 9.83 14.06 9.26
CA PRO A 120 11.26 13.74 9.25
C PRO A 120 12.06 15.03 9.40
N LYS A 121 12.98 15.06 10.36
CA LYS A 121 13.80 16.23 10.69
C LYS A 121 14.37 16.81 9.40
N LYS A 122 13.97 18.05 9.05
CA LYS A 122 14.73 18.86 8.11
C LYS A 122 16.13 18.96 8.72
N LEU A 123 17.09 18.23 8.14
CA LEU A 123 18.50 18.42 8.42
C LEU A 123 18.76 19.92 8.37
N LYS A 124 19.15 20.52 9.50
CA LYS A 124 19.62 21.88 9.49
C LYS A 124 20.82 21.88 8.54
N ARG A 125 20.68 22.51 7.38
CA ARG A 125 21.84 23.01 6.64
C ARG A 125 22.38 24.18 7.44
N GLU A 126 23.01 23.87 8.57
CA GLU A 126 23.96 24.76 9.23
C GLU A 126 24.96 25.15 8.14
N GLY A 127 25.20 26.45 8.02
CA GLY A 127 25.53 27.05 6.74
C GLY A 127 26.71 26.35 6.07
N PHE A 128 26.51 25.89 4.83
CA PHE A 128 27.62 25.69 3.90
C PHE A 128 28.21 27.07 3.64
N VAL A 129 29.12 27.49 4.53
CA VAL A 129 30.08 28.55 4.25
C VAL A 129 30.79 28.10 2.97
N HIS A 130 30.74 28.93 1.93
CA HIS A 130 31.62 28.77 0.78
C HIS A 130 33.06 28.96 1.24
N ARG A 131 33.65 27.89 1.79
CA ARG A 131 35.10 27.73 1.81
C ARG A 131 35.50 27.62 0.34
N GLU A 132 36.30 28.58 -0.12
CA GLU A 132 36.88 28.51 -1.46
C GLU A 132 37.56 27.15 -1.65
N PRO A 133 37.46 26.55 -2.85
CA PRO A 133 38.09 25.25 -3.11
C PRO A 133 39.60 25.40 -2.90
N ARG A 134 40.11 24.78 -1.83
CA ARG A 134 41.55 24.76 -1.56
C ARG A 134 42.23 24.16 -2.78
N LYS A 135 43.08 24.97 -3.43
CA LYS A 135 43.80 24.58 -4.64
C LYS A 135 44.87 23.56 -4.27
N ILE A 136 44.49 22.27 -4.25
CA ILE A 136 45.41 21.17 -4.03
C ILE A 136 46.38 21.17 -5.21
N SER A 137 47.65 21.43 -4.93
CA SER A 137 48.74 21.27 -5.89
C SER A 137 48.96 19.79 -6.13
N ILE A 138 48.48 19.30 -7.28
CA ILE A 138 48.81 17.96 -7.76
C ILE A 138 50.23 18.04 -8.33
N GLU A 139 51.21 17.64 -7.53
CA GLU A 139 52.54 17.33 -8.03
C GLU A 139 52.45 15.97 -8.74
N VAL A 140 52.86 15.93 -10.00
CA VAL A 140 52.97 14.67 -10.76
C VAL A 140 54.27 14.01 -10.32
N VAL A 141 54.15 12.93 -9.56
CA VAL A 141 55.26 12.07 -9.18
C VAL A 141 55.20 10.83 -10.08
N ASP A 142 56.24 10.62 -10.89
CA ASP A 142 56.25 9.55 -11.92
C ASP A 142 56.35 8.13 -11.33
N GLU A 143 56.70 7.99 -10.04
CA GLU A 143 56.77 6.73 -9.31
C GLU A 143 55.92 6.74 -8.03
N LEU A 144 55.37 5.58 -7.66
CA LEU A 144 54.53 5.42 -6.46
C LEU A 144 55.38 5.57 -5.17
N PRO A 145 54.96 6.42 -4.21
CA PRO A 145 55.61 6.52 -2.90
C PRO A 145 55.79 5.16 -2.20
N SER A 146 56.95 5.01 -1.55
CA SER A 146 57.42 3.78 -0.91
C SER A 146 56.42 3.16 0.08
N GLU A 147 55.70 4.00 0.82
CA GLU A 147 54.70 3.61 1.81
C GLU A 147 53.50 2.86 1.19
N ILE A 148 53.19 3.14 -0.08
CA ILE A 148 52.10 2.46 -0.80
C ILE A 148 52.61 1.10 -1.33
N LEU A 149 53.86 1.04 -1.79
CA LEU A 149 54.48 -0.21 -2.26
C LEU A 149 54.66 -1.24 -1.14
N GLU A 150 54.85 -0.80 0.11
CA GLU A 150 54.94 -1.69 1.27
C GLU A 150 53.57 -2.30 1.62
N GLN A 151 52.49 -1.52 1.55
CA GLN A 151 51.11 -2.01 1.76
C GLN A 151 50.64 -3.02 0.71
N ILE A 152 51.14 -2.92 -0.53
CA ILE A 152 50.80 -3.86 -1.62
C ILE A 152 51.51 -5.22 -1.46
N ARG A 153 52.59 -5.30 -0.66
CA ARG A 153 53.41 -6.52 -0.50
C ARG A 153 53.00 -7.43 0.67
N GLY A 154 51.96 -7.08 1.43
CA GLY A 154 51.42 -7.95 2.47
C GLY A 154 50.75 -9.19 1.87
N GLU A 155 51.19 -10.39 2.25
CA GLU A 155 50.57 -11.64 1.79
C GLU A 155 49.10 -11.78 2.24
N PRO A 156 48.23 -12.42 1.42
CA PRO A 156 46.83 -12.60 1.76
C PRO A 156 46.66 -13.57 2.94
N ALA A 157 46.19 -13.06 4.07
CA ALA A 157 45.84 -13.89 5.22
C ALA A 157 44.75 -14.92 4.86
N PRO A 158 44.82 -16.16 5.38
CA PRO A 158 43.86 -17.21 5.04
C PRO A 158 42.44 -16.87 5.54
N PRO A 159 41.38 -17.28 4.82
CA PRO A 159 40.01 -16.91 5.14
C PRO A 159 39.55 -17.54 6.46
N SER A 160 39.46 -16.73 7.51
CA SER A 160 38.81 -17.11 8.77
C SER A 160 37.27 -17.02 8.62
N SER A 161 36.57 -17.91 9.32
CA SER A 161 35.19 -18.28 9.01
C SER A 161 34.16 -17.17 9.27
N THR A 162 33.63 -16.60 8.19
CA THR A 162 32.31 -15.95 8.22
C THR A 162 31.23 -17.02 8.12
N LYS A 163 30.24 -16.98 9.03
CA LYS A 163 29.11 -17.93 9.01
C LYS A 163 28.06 -17.49 8.00
N THR A 164 28.09 -18.08 6.81
CA THR A 164 26.95 -18.06 5.89
C THR A 164 25.76 -18.74 6.56
N LEU A 165 24.66 -18.03 6.77
CA LEU A 165 23.37 -18.64 7.09
C LEU A 165 22.62 -18.87 5.79
N GLU A 166 22.86 -20.03 5.19
CA GLU A 166 22.13 -20.49 4.00
C GLU A 166 20.67 -20.81 4.39
N ALA A 167 19.74 -19.93 4.02
CA ALA A 167 18.32 -20.21 4.14
C ALA A 167 17.91 -21.19 3.02
N THR A 168 17.67 -22.46 3.37
CA THR A 168 17.32 -23.49 2.40
C THR A 168 15.96 -23.23 1.75
N SER A 169 15.85 -23.46 0.45
CA SER A 169 14.67 -23.13 -0.38
C SER A 169 13.39 -23.92 -0.05
N ALA A 170 13.42 -24.81 0.94
CA ALA A 170 12.25 -25.55 1.43
C ALA A 170 11.29 -24.66 2.25
N ASP A 171 11.82 -23.79 3.13
CA ASP A 171 11.02 -23.07 4.13
C ASP A 171 10.09 -22.01 3.51
N VAL A 172 10.47 -21.45 2.37
CA VAL A 172 9.69 -20.43 1.65
C VAL A 172 8.33 -20.99 1.21
N ASN A 173 8.30 -22.26 0.82
CA ASN A 173 7.06 -22.94 0.42
C ASN A 173 6.17 -23.29 1.62
N ALA A 174 6.74 -23.64 2.77
CA ALA A 174 5.98 -23.93 3.99
C ALA A 174 5.19 -22.71 4.47
N VAL A 175 5.80 -21.51 4.45
CA VAL A 175 5.14 -20.25 4.82
C VAL A 175 4.04 -19.86 3.82
N ALA A 176 4.24 -20.11 2.52
CA ALA A 176 3.19 -19.91 1.52
C ALA A 176 1.99 -20.83 1.76
N ASP A 177 2.24 -22.10 2.12
CA ASP A 177 1.20 -23.09 2.39
C ASP A 177 0.36 -22.73 3.63
N GLU A 178 0.97 -22.13 4.67
CA GLU A 178 0.22 -21.62 5.83
C GLU A 178 -0.68 -20.42 5.49
N LEU A 179 -0.28 -19.51 4.59
CA LEU A 179 -1.13 -18.40 4.16
C LEU A 179 -2.37 -18.85 3.37
N PHE A 180 -2.28 -19.95 2.61
CA PHE A 180 -3.35 -20.42 1.74
C PHE A 180 -4.17 -21.60 2.28
N ARG A 181 -3.85 -22.14 3.47
CA ARG A 181 -4.65 -23.17 4.15
C ARG A 181 -5.99 -22.64 4.64
N GLY A 182 -6.98 -22.68 3.75
CA GLY A 182 -8.37 -22.28 4.01
C GLY A 182 -8.92 -22.86 5.31
N ARG A 183 -9.39 -21.97 6.19
CA ARG A 183 -9.87 -22.27 7.55
C ARG A 183 -11.09 -23.20 7.49
N LYS A 184 -10.88 -24.51 7.69
CA LYS A 184 -11.94 -25.52 7.70
C LYS A 184 -12.92 -25.29 8.86
N ASN A 185 -14.01 -24.57 8.60
CA ASN A 185 -15.16 -24.54 9.49
C ASN A 185 -15.85 -25.91 9.49
N LYS A 186 -16.00 -26.51 10.67
CA LYS A 186 -17.11 -27.44 10.90
C LYS A 186 -18.33 -26.61 11.28
N SER A 187 -19.31 -26.62 10.38
CA SER A 187 -20.72 -26.97 10.63
C SER A 187 -21.38 -26.46 11.93
N LYS A 188 -22.56 -25.84 11.88
CA LYS A 188 -23.77 -26.41 11.22
C LYS A 188 -24.79 -25.34 10.81
N ASP A 189 -25.65 -25.73 9.85
CA ASP A 189 -27.08 -25.40 9.60
C ASP A 189 -27.52 -23.91 9.69
N GLU A 190 -28.38 -23.30 8.84
CA GLU A 190 -29.13 -23.62 7.60
C GLU A 190 -29.80 -22.28 7.12
N VAL A 191 -30.36 -22.02 5.90
CA VAL A 191 -30.47 -22.71 4.60
C VAL A 191 -30.71 -21.66 3.46
N HIS A 192 -30.32 -21.96 2.21
CA HIS A 192 -30.62 -21.24 0.93
C HIS A 192 -30.16 -19.75 0.79
N ASN A 193 -29.96 -19.17 -0.41
CA ASN A 193 -30.22 -19.62 -1.80
C ASN A 193 -28.99 -19.37 -2.72
N SER A 194 -28.95 -19.99 -3.90
CA SER A 194 -27.78 -20.02 -4.78
C SER A 194 -27.64 -18.81 -5.72
N LYS A 195 -26.43 -18.23 -5.75
CA LYS A 195 -25.80 -17.63 -6.95
C LYS A 195 -24.28 -17.69 -6.80
N GLN A 196 -23.56 -17.88 -7.91
CA GLN A 196 -22.10 -17.81 -7.94
C GLN A 196 -21.69 -16.36 -8.14
N GLU A 197 -21.29 -15.68 -7.07
CA GLU A 197 -20.74 -14.33 -7.15
C GLU A 197 -19.22 -14.38 -6.98
N THR A 198 -18.53 -13.83 -7.98
CA THR A 198 -17.09 -13.67 -8.03
C THR A 198 -16.60 -12.77 -6.89
N PRO A 199 -15.44 -13.05 -6.26
CA PRO A 199 -14.91 -12.22 -5.18
C PRO A 199 -14.28 -10.92 -5.73
N PHE A 200 -15.10 -10.06 -6.34
CA PHE A 200 -14.71 -8.72 -6.72
C PHE A 200 -14.44 -7.88 -5.47
N VAL A 201 -13.21 -7.42 -5.32
CA VAL A 201 -12.89 -6.32 -4.42
C VAL A 201 -13.44 -5.06 -5.09
N GLU A 202 -14.52 -4.48 -4.56
CA GLU A 202 -15.26 -3.35 -5.16
C GLU A 202 -14.35 -2.16 -5.56
N ARG A 203 -13.23 -2.00 -4.85
CA ARG A 203 -12.16 -1.03 -5.15
C ARG A 203 -10.80 -1.74 -5.15
N PRO A 204 -10.31 -2.25 -6.30
CA PRO A 204 -8.98 -2.83 -6.37
C PRO A 204 -7.93 -1.75 -6.10
N THR A 205 -7.00 -2.02 -5.17
CA THR A 205 -5.94 -1.05 -4.82
C THR A 205 -4.68 -1.27 -5.66
N MET A 206 -3.79 -0.27 -5.74
CA MET A 206 -2.49 -0.43 -6.41
C MET A 206 -1.66 -1.60 -5.84
N HIS A 207 -1.76 -1.85 -4.52
CA HIS A 207 -1.13 -3.02 -3.90
C HIS A 207 -1.74 -4.34 -4.42
N TYR A 208 -3.08 -4.40 -4.52
CA TYR A 208 -3.77 -5.56 -5.09
C TYR A 208 -3.35 -5.81 -6.56
N LEU A 209 -3.31 -4.77 -7.41
CA LEU A 209 -2.81 -4.90 -8.78
C LEU A 209 -1.37 -5.46 -8.83
N LYS A 210 -0.48 -4.98 -7.97
CA LYS A 210 0.90 -5.50 -7.90
C LYS A 210 0.93 -6.97 -7.47
N THR A 211 0.00 -7.42 -6.61
CA THR A 211 -0.13 -8.85 -6.29
C THR A 211 -0.67 -9.70 -7.46
N LEU A 212 -1.45 -9.14 -8.38
CA LEU A 212 -1.92 -9.86 -9.57
C LEU A 212 -0.75 -10.24 -10.50
N LYS A 213 0.23 -9.33 -10.69
CA LYS A 213 1.44 -9.59 -11.50
C LYS A 213 2.27 -10.75 -10.94
N SER A 214 2.27 -10.94 -9.61
CA SER A 214 2.94 -12.06 -8.92
C SER A 214 2.15 -13.37 -8.85
N LEU A 215 0.96 -13.47 -9.47
CA LEU A 215 0.20 -14.73 -9.48
C LEU A 215 0.90 -15.81 -10.35
N PRO A 216 0.80 -17.10 -9.95
CA PRO A 216 1.25 -18.20 -10.81
C PRO A 216 0.45 -18.23 -12.12
N PRO A 217 1.02 -18.72 -13.23
CA PRO A 217 0.45 -18.60 -14.57
C PRO A 217 -0.98 -19.16 -14.67
N GLU A 218 -1.27 -20.28 -14.02
CA GLU A 218 -2.60 -20.90 -13.92
C GLU A 218 -3.70 -19.97 -13.36
N ARG A 219 -3.32 -18.99 -12.53
CA ARG A 219 -4.22 -18.03 -11.88
C ARG A 219 -4.17 -16.63 -12.49
N LYS A 220 -3.18 -16.32 -13.36
CA LYS A 220 -3.07 -15.02 -14.04
C LYS A 220 -4.33 -14.68 -14.85
N HIS A 221 -5.00 -15.67 -15.45
CA HIS A 221 -6.25 -15.49 -16.21
C HIS A 221 -7.31 -14.67 -15.47
N ASN A 222 -7.53 -14.95 -14.18
CA ASN A 222 -8.51 -14.20 -13.37
C ASN A 222 -8.03 -12.77 -13.05
N GLY A 223 -6.72 -12.59 -12.86
CA GLY A 223 -6.13 -11.25 -12.69
C GLY A 223 -6.23 -10.40 -13.96
N TYR A 224 -6.05 -11.02 -15.13
CA TYR A 224 -6.23 -10.37 -16.43
C TYR A 224 -7.66 -9.87 -16.63
N LYS A 225 -8.69 -10.65 -16.25
CA LYS A 225 -10.10 -10.18 -16.27
C LYS A 225 -10.30 -8.94 -15.43
N VAL A 226 -9.90 -8.98 -14.14
CA VAL A 226 -10.09 -7.85 -13.22
C VAL A 226 -9.47 -6.55 -13.75
N VAL A 227 -8.35 -6.62 -14.48
CA VAL A 227 -7.72 -5.47 -15.14
C VAL A 227 -8.51 -4.97 -16.35
N LEU A 228 -8.99 -5.86 -17.22
CA LEU A 228 -9.82 -5.50 -18.36
C LEU A 228 -11.25 -5.08 -17.97
N ASP A 229 -11.74 -5.47 -16.79
CA ASP A 229 -13.04 -5.09 -16.23
C ASP A 229 -13.04 -3.75 -15.46
N LEU A 230 -11.87 -3.18 -15.10
CA LEU A 230 -11.79 -1.88 -14.39
C LEU A 230 -12.60 -0.79 -15.11
N SER A 231 -13.59 -0.20 -14.42
CA SER A 231 -14.35 0.95 -14.91
C SER A 231 -13.47 2.19 -15.06
N SER A 232 -13.84 3.12 -15.94
CA SER A 232 -13.17 4.42 -16.09
C SER A 232 -13.04 5.16 -14.76
N SER A 233 -14.10 5.15 -13.94
CA SER A 233 -14.10 5.72 -12.58
C SER A 233 -13.08 5.08 -11.63
N GLN A 234 -12.83 3.77 -11.73
CA GLN A 234 -11.78 3.12 -10.94
C GLN A 234 -10.39 3.51 -11.47
N LEU A 235 -10.19 3.59 -12.79
CA LEU A 235 -8.93 4.10 -13.36
C LEU A 235 -8.66 5.54 -12.91
N ASP A 236 -9.69 6.39 -12.87
CA ASP A 236 -9.58 7.78 -12.41
C ASP A 236 -9.22 7.86 -10.91
N GLU A 237 -9.91 7.11 -10.03
CA GLU A 237 -9.58 7.02 -8.60
C GLU A 237 -8.14 6.54 -8.36
N MET A 238 -7.60 5.68 -9.24
CA MET A 238 -6.28 5.06 -9.09
C MET A 238 -5.13 5.88 -9.69
N PHE A 239 -5.34 6.58 -10.82
CA PHE A 239 -4.27 7.19 -11.61
C PHE A 239 -4.34 8.71 -11.77
N ALA A 240 -5.42 9.40 -11.38
CA ALA A 240 -5.55 10.85 -11.59
C ALA A 240 -4.47 11.70 -10.89
N PHE A 241 -3.95 11.26 -9.73
CA PHE A 241 -2.91 11.97 -8.99
C PHE A 241 -1.49 11.49 -9.33
N SER A 242 -1.27 10.17 -9.25
CA SER A 242 0.01 9.47 -9.46
C SER A 242 0.47 9.45 -10.92
N GLY A 243 -0.47 9.37 -11.87
CA GLY A 243 -0.18 8.87 -13.21
C GLY A 243 -0.05 7.34 -13.24
N ILE A 244 0.08 6.78 -14.44
CA ILE A 244 0.22 5.33 -14.64
C ILE A 244 1.56 4.82 -14.08
N GLU A 245 1.54 3.58 -13.58
CA GLU A 245 2.73 2.85 -13.13
C GLU A 245 3.03 1.68 -14.09
N SER A 246 4.33 1.40 -14.29
CA SER A 246 4.81 0.37 -15.22
C SER A 246 4.26 -1.04 -14.90
N ASP A 247 4.27 -1.43 -13.63
CA ASP A 247 3.73 -2.72 -13.18
C ASP A 247 2.27 -2.96 -13.59
N PHE A 248 1.45 -1.91 -13.65
CA PHE A 248 0.06 -2.02 -14.12
C PHE A 248 -0.02 -2.07 -15.65
N PHE A 249 0.72 -1.20 -16.35
CA PHE A 249 0.64 -1.11 -17.80
C PHE A 249 1.20 -2.36 -18.49
N GLU A 250 2.33 -2.90 -17.99
CA GLU A 250 2.86 -4.20 -18.42
C GLU A 250 1.82 -5.32 -18.22
N PHE A 251 1.16 -5.38 -17.06
CA PHE A 251 0.19 -6.42 -16.76
C PHE A 251 -1.13 -6.25 -17.54
N PHE A 252 -1.51 -5.02 -17.90
CA PHE A 252 -2.59 -4.71 -18.85
C PHE A 252 -2.25 -5.18 -20.28
N LEU A 253 -1.00 -5.02 -20.73
CA LEU A 253 -0.55 -5.55 -22.02
C LEU A 253 -0.47 -7.08 -22.00
N GLU A 254 0.04 -7.72 -20.94
CA GLU A 254 -0.03 -9.17 -20.76
C GLU A 254 -1.47 -9.69 -20.89
N ALA A 255 -2.42 -9.06 -20.17
CA ALA A 255 -3.84 -9.39 -20.22
C ALA A 255 -4.40 -9.27 -21.63
N SER A 256 -4.11 -8.16 -22.30
CA SER A 256 -4.57 -7.88 -23.66
C SER A 256 -4.03 -8.90 -24.67
N VAL A 257 -2.73 -9.22 -24.62
CA VAL A 257 -2.09 -10.26 -25.43
C VAL A 257 -2.73 -11.62 -25.21
N HIS A 258 -3.00 -11.99 -23.94
CA HIS A 258 -3.63 -13.26 -23.59
C HIS A 258 -5.02 -13.38 -24.23
N PHE A 259 -5.89 -12.38 -24.07
CA PHE A 259 -7.25 -12.44 -24.60
C PHE A 259 -7.31 -12.30 -26.13
N LEU A 260 -6.49 -11.44 -26.73
CA LEU A 260 -6.38 -11.32 -28.20
C LEU A 260 -5.91 -12.63 -28.87
N LYS A 261 -5.00 -13.38 -28.23
CA LYS A 261 -4.49 -14.67 -28.75
C LYS A 261 -5.47 -15.83 -28.51
N ASN A 262 -6.26 -15.80 -27.44
CA ASN A 262 -7.17 -16.89 -27.05
C ASN A 262 -8.64 -16.70 -27.49
N HIS A 263 -9.00 -15.56 -28.10
CA HIS A 263 -10.32 -15.29 -28.69
C HIS A 263 -11.51 -15.41 -27.70
N THR A 264 -11.30 -15.08 -26.42
CA THR A 264 -12.32 -15.18 -25.36
C THR A 264 -12.68 -13.83 -24.76
N GLU A 265 -13.99 -13.60 -24.58
CA GLU A 265 -14.63 -12.59 -23.72
C GLU A 265 -14.46 -11.10 -24.08
N TYR A 266 -13.33 -10.67 -24.66
CA TYR A 266 -13.07 -9.26 -25.02
C TYR A 266 -12.80 -9.07 -26.52
N THR A 267 -13.31 -7.99 -27.11
CA THR A 267 -12.99 -7.59 -28.49
C THR A 267 -11.72 -6.73 -28.55
N SER A 268 -11.08 -6.71 -29.72
CA SER A 268 -9.96 -5.81 -30.00
C SER A 268 -10.34 -4.33 -29.86
N GLU A 269 -11.57 -3.96 -30.20
CA GLU A 269 -12.09 -2.60 -30.05
C GLU A 269 -12.18 -2.19 -28.57
N GLN A 270 -12.76 -3.03 -27.69
CA GLN A 270 -12.84 -2.77 -26.25
C GLN A 270 -11.44 -2.57 -25.62
N ILE A 271 -10.47 -3.38 -26.05
CA ILE A 271 -9.08 -3.28 -25.59
C ILE A 271 -8.43 -1.98 -26.08
N LEU A 272 -8.66 -1.59 -27.35
CA LEU A 272 -8.11 -0.37 -27.94
C LEU A 272 -8.75 0.91 -27.38
N ASP A 273 -10.06 0.92 -27.11
CA ASP A 273 -10.76 2.02 -26.45
C ASP A 273 -10.26 2.22 -25.02
N LYS A 274 -10.01 1.12 -24.31
CA LYS A 274 -9.45 1.16 -22.95
C LYS A 274 -7.98 1.58 -22.94
N LEU A 275 -7.18 1.13 -23.91
CA LEU A 275 -5.82 1.66 -24.13
C LEU A 275 -5.85 3.15 -24.44
N GLU A 276 -6.78 3.63 -25.27
CA GLU A 276 -6.93 5.06 -25.56
C GLU A 276 -7.29 5.85 -24.29
N TYR A 277 -8.19 5.35 -23.45
CA TYR A 277 -8.48 5.95 -22.15
C TYR A 277 -7.21 6.02 -21.28
N ILE A 278 -6.42 4.94 -21.25
CA ILE A 278 -5.13 4.87 -20.55
C ILE A 278 -4.13 5.93 -21.09
N THR A 279 -4.09 6.23 -22.40
CA THR A 279 -3.21 7.29 -22.95
C THR A 279 -3.46 8.71 -22.39
N ARG A 280 -4.57 8.94 -21.67
CA ARG A 280 -4.96 10.26 -21.13
C ARG A 280 -4.36 10.57 -19.76
N PHE A 281 -3.80 9.58 -19.06
CA PHE A 281 -3.24 9.78 -17.73
C PHE A 281 -1.81 10.32 -17.76
N LYS A 282 -1.42 11.01 -16.67
CA LYS A 282 -0.05 11.47 -16.45
C LYS A 282 0.93 10.31 -16.51
N ARG A 283 2.17 10.59 -16.92
CA ARG A 283 3.29 9.63 -17.05
C ARG A 283 3.12 8.53 -18.10
N TYR A 284 2.01 8.49 -18.86
CA TYR A 284 1.78 7.48 -19.90
C TYR A 284 2.99 7.28 -20.83
N ASN A 285 3.47 8.35 -21.46
CA ASN A 285 4.54 8.30 -22.47
C ASN A 285 5.85 7.74 -21.88
N LEU A 286 6.17 8.13 -20.62
CA LEU A 286 7.33 7.60 -19.89
C LEU A 286 7.16 6.12 -19.56
N THR A 287 5.96 5.69 -19.18
CA THR A 287 5.67 4.27 -18.91
C THR A 287 5.73 3.43 -20.19
N ALA A 288 5.19 3.93 -21.31
CA ALA A 288 5.30 3.29 -22.60
C ALA A 288 6.77 3.11 -23.03
N GLN A 289 7.61 4.14 -22.85
CA GLN A 289 9.06 4.07 -23.12
C GLN A 289 9.87 3.16 -22.17
N LEU A 290 9.33 2.84 -20.98
CA LEU A 290 9.95 1.91 -20.02
C LEU A 290 9.41 0.48 -20.13
N THR A 291 8.40 0.25 -20.98
CA THR A 291 7.82 -1.08 -21.21
C THR A 291 8.73 -1.90 -22.12
N PRO A 292 8.96 -3.20 -21.86
CA PRO A 292 9.81 -4.03 -22.72
C PRO A 292 9.29 -4.08 -24.17
N ASP A 293 10.18 -3.83 -25.15
CA ASP A 293 9.86 -3.88 -26.58
C ASP A 293 9.21 -5.21 -26.99
N ASP A 294 9.69 -6.34 -26.44
CA ASP A 294 9.13 -7.67 -26.68
C ASP A 294 7.63 -7.76 -26.37
N LEU A 295 7.17 -7.07 -25.32
CA LEU A 295 5.78 -7.04 -24.90
C LEU A 295 4.94 -6.13 -25.79
N ILE A 296 5.52 -5.01 -26.23
CA ILE A 296 4.92 -4.09 -27.21
C ILE A 296 4.70 -4.82 -28.55
N GLN A 297 5.74 -5.48 -29.10
CA GLN A 297 5.59 -6.24 -30.36
C GLN A 297 4.59 -7.39 -30.19
N ASN A 298 4.63 -8.15 -29.08
CA ASN A 298 3.66 -9.22 -28.81
C ASN A 298 2.19 -8.76 -28.79
N PHE A 299 1.93 -7.50 -28.42
CA PHE A 299 0.60 -6.88 -28.46
C PHE A 299 0.22 -6.42 -29.87
N ILE A 300 1.16 -5.80 -30.60
CA ILE A 300 0.97 -5.39 -31.98
C ILE A 300 0.71 -6.61 -32.90
N ASP A 301 1.51 -7.67 -32.79
CA ASP A 301 1.35 -8.93 -33.54
C ASP A 301 0.03 -9.64 -33.20
N ALA A 302 -0.50 -9.43 -31.99
CA ALA A 302 -1.80 -9.96 -31.59
C ALA A 302 -2.96 -9.17 -32.24
N LEU A 303 -2.77 -7.88 -32.53
CA LEU A 303 -3.75 -7.02 -33.21
C LEU A 303 -3.81 -7.24 -34.73
N ASP A 304 -2.72 -7.68 -35.38
CA ASP A 304 -2.73 -7.98 -36.83
C ASP A 304 -3.81 -8.99 -37.23
N ARG A 305 -4.09 -9.95 -36.34
CA ARG A 305 -5.17 -10.95 -36.49
C ARG A 305 -6.58 -10.35 -36.57
N TYR A 306 -6.74 -9.11 -36.12
CA TYR A 306 -7.99 -8.33 -36.13
C TYR A 306 -7.98 -7.23 -37.21
N GLY A 307 -6.97 -7.22 -38.09
CA GLY A 307 -6.91 -6.40 -39.29
C GLY A 307 -6.12 -5.09 -39.15
N VAL A 308 -5.74 -4.54 -40.32
CA VAL A 308 -4.82 -3.40 -40.47
C VAL A 308 -5.25 -2.16 -39.68
N SER A 309 -6.56 -1.93 -39.53
CA SER A 309 -7.08 -0.80 -38.74
C SER A 309 -6.79 -0.93 -37.24
N ALA A 310 -6.95 -2.14 -36.67
CA ALA A 310 -6.63 -2.42 -35.27
C ALA A 310 -5.13 -2.31 -35.00
N HIS A 311 -4.31 -2.86 -35.89
CA HIS A 311 -2.84 -2.73 -35.84
C HIS A 311 -2.38 -1.26 -35.91
N ALA A 312 -2.92 -0.47 -36.84
CA ALA A 312 -2.58 0.95 -36.98
C ALA A 312 -3.01 1.77 -35.75
N ARG A 313 -4.22 1.54 -35.22
CA ARG A 313 -4.69 2.21 -33.98
C ARG A 313 -3.83 1.82 -32.77
N GLY A 314 -3.46 0.54 -32.64
CA GLY A 314 -2.56 0.05 -31.59
C GLY A 314 -1.20 0.76 -31.63
N LYS A 315 -0.55 0.81 -32.79
CA LYS A 315 0.73 1.54 -32.97
C LYS A 315 0.60 3.03 -32.69
N GLN A 316 -0.48 3.68 -33.14
CA GLN A 316 -0.72 5.10 -32.90
C GLN A 316 -0.90 5.44 -31.41
N LEU A 317 -1.55 4.56 -30.63
CA LEU A 317 -1.74 4.78 -29.20
C LEU A 317 -0.43 4.60 -28.40
N LEU A 318 0.35 3.56 -28.71
CA LEU A 318 1.64 3.29 -28.04
C LEU A 318 2.76 4.29 -28.40
N ALA A 319 2.61 5.06 -29.47
CA ALA A 319 3.58 6.05 -29.93
C ALA A 319 3.28 7.50 -29.48
N ARG A 320 2.40 7.69 -28.47
CA ARG A 320 2.05 9.01 -27.91
C ARG A 320 2.98 9.45 -26.79
#